data_AF-A0A6G7PD93-F1
#
_entry.id   AF-A0A6G7PD93-F1
#
_cell.length_a   1.000
_cell.length_b   1.000
_cell.length_c   1.000
_cell.angle_alpha   90.00
_cell.angle_beta   90.00
_cell.angle_gamma   90.00
#
_symmetry.space_group_name_H-M   'P 1'
#
loop_
_entity.id
_entity.type
_entity.pdbx_description
1 polymer ?
#
loop_
_entity_poly.entity_id
_entity_poly.type
_entity_poly.pdbx_seq_one_letter_code
_entity_poly.pdbx_strand_id
1 'polypeptide(L)' 'MPQHTPRLRLCRECDGFATAAITTGTRHSDGSRVTVPVTCPSCKGTGHQLPAATFARAGR' A
#
# COMPACT_ATOMS: atom_id res chain seq x y z
N MET A 1 29.81 6.60 -13.79
CA MET A 1 28.99 5.36 -13.76
C MET A 1 27.55 5.74 -13.47
N PRO A 2 26.56 5.48 -14.35
CA PRO A 2 25.16 5.70 -14.01
C PRO A 2 24.67 4.58 -13.09
N GLN A 3 24.25 4.93 -11.88
CA GLN A 3 23.51 4.01 -11.00
C GLN A 3 22.04 4.05 -11.41
N HIS A 4 21.56 2.98 -12.06
CA HIS A 4 20.14 2.79 -12.27
C HIS A 4 19.51 2.26 -10.98
N THR A 5 19.12 3.16 -10.09
CA THR A 5 18.19 2.83 -9.01
C THR A 5 16.78 2.80 -9.60
N PRO A 6 16.09 1.65 -9.61
CA PRO A 6 14.72 1.59 -10.11
C PRO A 6 13.85 2.54 -9.29
N ARG A 7 13.18 3.48 -9.96
CA ARG A 7 12.20 4.34 -9.29
C ARG A 7 11.03 3.47 -8.84
N LEU A 8 10.82 3.41 -7.54
CA LEU A 8 9.71 2.67 -6.95
C LEU A 8 8.39 3.26 -7.46
N ARG A 9 7.54 2.40 -8.03
CA ARG A 9 6.25 2.81 -8.60
C ARG A 9 5.23 2.85 -7.47
N LEU A 10 4.87 4.05 -7.02
CA LEU A 10 3.79 4.25 -6.05
C LEU A 10 2.47 3.71 -6.61
N CYS A 11 1.61 3.20 -5.72
CA CYS A 11 0.24 2.88 -6.08
C CYS A 11 -0.50 4.18 -6.39
N ARG A 12 -1.13 4.25 -7.58
CA ARG A 12 -1.84 5.45 -8.03
C ARG A 12 -3.09 5.78 -7.20
N GLU A 13 -3.75 4.76 -6.65
CA GLU A 13 -5.03 4.97 -5.96
C GLU A 13 -4.86 5.51 -4.53
N CYS A 14 -3.69 5.29 -3.91
CA CYS A 14 -3.41 5.78 -2.56
C CYS A 14 -2.16 6.66 -2.48
N ASP A 15 -1.52 6.94 -3.62
CA ASP A 15 -0.29 7.75 -3.74
C ASP A 15 0.84 7.35 -2.78
N GLY A 16 0.93 6.07 -2.44
CA GLY A 16 1.89 5.55 -1.45
C GLY A 16 1.41 5.52 0.00
N PHE A 17 0.30 6.18 0.35
CA PHE A 17 -0.30 6.16 1.68
C PHE A 17 -1.27 5.00 1.84
N ALA A 18 -0.72 3.79 1.97
CA ALA A 18 -1.47 2.56 1.85
C ALA A 18 -2.38 2.20 3.04
N THR A 19 -2.23 2.87 4.18
CA THR A 19 -2.95 2.57 5.42
C THR A 19 -3.40 3.85 6.12
N ALA A 20 -4.66 3.89 6.55
CA ALA A 20 -5.21 4.95 7.38
C ALA A 20 -5.80 4.37 8.67
N ALA A 21 -5.78 5.14 9.76
CA ALA A 21 -6.42 4.80 11.01
C ALA A 21 -7.78 5.51 11.13
N ILE A 22 -8.84 4.75 11.37
CA ILE A 22 -10.20 5.29 11.55
C ILE A 22 -10.62 5.10 13.00
N THR A 23 -11.09 6.16 13.65
CA THR A 23 -11.61 6.08 15.02
C THR A 23 -13.00 5.45 15.04
N THR A 24 -13.25 4.47 15.91
CA THR A 24 -14.54 3.76 16.01
C THR A 24 -15.57 4.46 16.91
N GLY A 25 -15.25 5.65 17.44
CA GLY A 25 -16.09 6.39 18.40
C GLY A 25 -15.98 5.90 19.84
N THR A 26 -15.42 4.71 20.08
CA THR A 26 -15.14 4.18 21.41
C THR A 26 -13.76 4.62 21.94
N ARG A 27 -13.59 4.57 23.25
CA ARG A 27 -12.31 4.83 23.94
C ARG A 27 -11.90 3.61 24.74
N HIS A 28 -10.59 3.42 24.86
CA HIS A 28 -9.99 2.50 25.80
C HIS A 28 -10.19 3.03 27.23
N SER A 29 -9.97 2.16 28.22
CA SER A 29 -10.11 2.51 29.64
C SER A 29 -9.15 3.60 30.10
N ASP A 30 -8.02 3.74 29.42
CA ASP A 30 -7.02 4.80 29.65
C ASP A 30 -7.39 6.15 29.00
N GLY A 31 -8.52 6.22 28.30
CA GLY A 31 -9.01 7.42 27.62
C GLY A 31 -8.52 7.59 26.17
N SER A 32 -7.61 6.74 25.68
CA SER A 32 -7.18 6.75 24.28
C SER A 32 -8.31 6.29 23.34
N ARG A 33 -8.28 6.71 22.07
CA ARG A 33 -9.33 6.36 21.09
C ARG A 33 -9.06 5.01 20.46
N VAL A 34 -10.09 4.18 20.39
CA VAL A 34 -10.02 2.93 19.62
C VAL A 34 -9.97 3.28 18.13
N THR A 35 -9.00 2.70 17.43
CA THR A 35 -8.85 2.87 15.98
C THR A 35 -8.82 1.52 15.27
N VAL A 36 -9.33 1.49 14.05
CA VAL A 36 -9.17 0.36 13.12
C VAL A 36 -8.33 0.80 11.93
N PRO A 37 -7.34 -0.01 11.53
CA PRO A 37 -6.59 0.23 10.31
C PRO A 37 -7.44 -0.16 9.09
N VAL A 38 -7.44 0.69 8.08
CA VAL A 38 -7.97 0.38 6.74
C VAL A 38 -6.83 0.45 5.75
N THR A 39 -6.72 -0.57 4.91
CA THR A 39 -5.69 -0.67 3.88
C THR A 39 -6.27 -0.39 2.49
N CYS A 40 -5.46 0.18 1.62
CA CYS A 40 -5.82 0.39 0.21
C CYS A 40 -6.07 -0.99 -0.46
N PRO A 41 -7.27 -1.23 -1.02
CA PRO A 41 -7.59 -2.54 -1.60
C PRO A 41 -6.81 -2.82 -2.89
N SER A 42 -6.39 -1.78 -3.62
CA SER A 42 -5.66 -1.90 -4.88
C SER A 42 -4.24 -2.44 -4.68
N CYS A 43 -3.51 -1.92 -3.69
CA CYS A 43 -2.16 -2.37 -3.36
C CYS A 43 -2.08 -3.31 -2.14
N LYS A 44 -3.21 -3.58 -1.48
CA LYS A 44 -3.30 -4.40 -0.26
C LYS A 44 -2.35 -3.94 0.86
N GLY A 45 -2.16 -2.63 0.99
CA GLY A 45 -1.33 -2.04 2.04
C GLY A 45 0.17 -1.91 1.71
N THR A 46 0.64 -2.28 0.51
CA THR A 46 2.08 -2.18 0.16
C THR A 46 2.54 -0.76 -0.22
N GLY A 47 1.60 0.12 -0.59
CA GLY A 47 1.89 1.48 -1.07
C GLY A 47 2.49 1.55 -2.47
N HIS A 48 2.81 0.41 -3.07
CA HIS A 48 3.51 0.33 -4.34
C HIS A 48 2.87 -0.71 -5.24
N GLN A 49 2.88 -0.45 -6.54
CA GLN A 49 2.52 -1.46 -7.52
C GLN A 49 3.77 -2.23 -7.91
N LEU A 50 3.70 -3.55 -7.73
CA LEU A 50 4.65 -4.43 -8.40
C LEU A 50 4.46 -4.27 -9.91
N PRO A 51 5.54 -4.26 -10.70
CA PRO A 51 5.42 -4.39 -12.15
C PRO A 51 4.51 -5.58 -12.46
N ALA A 52 3.56 -5.39 -13.39
CA ALA A 52 2.80 -6.52 -13.89
C ALA A 52 3.80 -7.58 -14.36
N ALA A 53 3.68 -8.82 -13.85
CA ALA A 53 4.57 -9.88 -14.25
C ALA A 53 4.46 -10.03 -15.77
N THR A 54 5.54 -9.72 -16.48
CA THR A 54 5.61 -9.95 -17.91
C THR A 54 5.70 -11.45 -18.08
N PHE A 55 4.54 -12.11 -18.31
CA PHE A 55 4.54 -13.50 -18.68
C PHE A 55 5.27 -13.61 -20.01
N ALA A 56 6.47 -14.21 -20.00
CA ALA A 56 7.13 -14.57 -21.25
C ALA A 56 6.17 -15.50 -21.99
N ARG A 57 5.77 -15.13 -23.22
CA ARG A 57 5.10 -16.06 -24.11
C ARG A 57 6.09 -17.20 -24.37
N ALA A 58 5.93 -18.31 -23.68
CA ALA A 58 6.57 -19.57 -24.03
C ALA A 58 5.89 -20.06 -25.31
N GLY A 59 6.26 -19.47 -26.44
CA GLY A 59 5.85 -19.89 -27.78
C GLY A 59 6.70 -21.09 -28.21
N ARG A 60 6.02 -22.06 -28.83
CA ARG A 60 6.57 -23.26 -29.46
C ARG A 60 6.99 -22.94 -30.91
#